data_AF-A0A6L7PZX6-F1
#
_entry.id   AF-A0A6L7PZX6-F1
#
_cell.length_a   1.000
_cell.length_b   1.000
_cell.length_c   1.000
_cell.angle_alpha   90.00
_cell.angle_beta   90.00
_cell.angle_gamma   90.00
#
_symmetry.space_group_name_H-M   'P 1'
#
loop_
_entity.id
_entity.type
_entity.pdbx_description
1 polymer ?
#
loop_
_entity_poly.entity_id
_entity_poly.type
_entity_poly.pdbx_seq_one_letter_code
_entity_poly.pdbx_strand_id
1 'polypeptide(L)'
;MVKGRAAAERDRSLRFPIPPLPQDFSVRLSRLEDCSGTSLEEVALTAGLPANRGQLWRVGRPPSECELRAIVRFACSVPGGVAVLLLDAAHPWPVRE
;
A
#
# COMPACT_ATOMS: atom_id res chain seq x y z
N MET A 1 -26.41 -30.45 37.58
CA MET A 1 -26.59 -31.02 36.23
C MET A 1 -25.99 -30.08 35.20
N VAL A 2 -25.00 -30.61 34.48
CA VAL A 2 -24.38 -30.26 33.17
C VAL A 2 -24.47 -28.83 32.62
N LYS A 3 -23.28 -28.21 32.52
CA LYS A 3 -22.88 -27.13 31.60
C LYS A 3 -23.30 -27.43 30.16
N GLY A 4 -24.16 -26.60 29.56
CA GLY A 4 -24.39 -26.57 28.12
C GLY A 4 -23.45 -25.59 27.42
N ARG A 5 -22.20 -26.01 27.15
CA ARG A 5 -21.34 -25.41 26.13
C ARG A 5 -21.66 -26.06 24.79
N ALA A 6 -22.19 -25.30 23.84
CA ALA A 6 -22.18 -25.55 22.38
C ALA A 6 -23.10 -24.49 21.76
N ALA A 7 -22.92 -23.94 20.57
CA ALA A 7 -21.86 -23.94 19.58
C ALA A 7 -22.36 -22.94 18.52
N ALA A 8 -21.53 -21.98 18.13
CA ALA A 8 -21.67 -21.15 16.93
C ALA A 8 -20.39 -20.31 16.86
N GLU A 9 -19.21 -20.91 16.72
CA GLU A 9 -18.66 -21.46 15.47
C GLU A 9 -18.82 -20.47 14.29
N ARG A 10 -17.84 -19.56 14.23
CA ARG A 10 -17.19 -19.06 13.00
C ARG A 10 -17.91 -17.98 12.18
N ASP A 11 -17.97 -16.76 12.72
CA ASP A 11 -17.66 -15.58 11.89
C ASP A 11 -16.14 -15.50 11.74
N ARG A 12 -15.61 -16.36 10.86
CA ARG A 12 -14.22 -16.31 10.41
C ARG A 12 -14.16 -15.39 9.20
N SER A 13 -14.60 -14.15 9.38
CA SER A 13 -14.13 -13.05 8.54
C SER A 13 -12.62 -13.09 8.65
N LEU A 14 -11.96 -13.66 7.64
CA LEU A 14 -10.52 -13.59 7.44
C LEU A 14 -10.20 -12.10 7.27
N ARG A 15 -10.13 -11.38 8.39
CA ARG A 15 -9.39 -10.13 8.49
C ARG A 15 -7.95 -10.56 8.34
N PHE A 16 -7.53 -10.77 7.09
CA PHE A 16 -6.12 -10.78 6.78
C PHE A 16 -5.59 -9.50 7.42
N PRO A 17 -4.70 -9.59 8.42
CA PRO A 17 -4.09 -8.39 8.94
C PRO A 17 -3.42 -7.75 7.73
N ILE A 18 -3.87 -6.55 7.36
CA ILE A 18 -3.19 -5.78 6.33
C ILE A 18 -1.75 -5.69 6.85
N PRO A 19 -0.77 -6.25 6.14
CA PRO A 19 0.60 -6.22 6.61
C PRO A 19 0.96 -4.76 6.86
N PRO A 20 1.64 -4.45 7.98
CA PRO A 20 2.05 -3.09 8.26
C PRO A 20 2.82 -2.56 7.05
N LEU A 21 2.54 -1.31 6.67
CA LEU A 21 3.26 -0.67 5.57
C LEU A 21 4.77 -0.73 5.87
N PRO A 22 5.62 -0.97 4.85
CA PRO A 22 7.06 -0.95 5.03
C PRO A 22 7.50 0.33 5.73
N GLN A 23 8.50 0.26 6.62
CA GLN A 23 9.03 1.47 7.28
C GLN A 23 9.53 2.49 6.25
N ASP A 24 10.03 2.01 5.11
CA ASP A 24 10.51 2.83 3.99
C ASP A 24 9.42 3.16 2.95
N PHE A 25 8.14 3.03 3.29
CA PHE A 25 7.04 3.23 2.33
C PHE A 25 7.05 4.64 1.71
N SER A 26 7.34 5.69 2.49
CA SER A 26 7.49 7.05 1.96
C SER A 26 8.63 7.17 0.96
N VAL A 27 9.77 6.51 1.22
CA VAL A 27 10.93 6.47 0.31
C VAL A 27 10.56 5.78 -1.01
N ARG A 28 9.79 4.69 -0.93
CA ARG A 28 9.31 3.97 -2.11
C ARG A 28 8.32 4.80 -2.93
N LEU A 29 7.47 5.58 -2.27
CA LEU A 29 6.60 6.53 -2.95
C LEU A 29 7.37 7.65 -3.66
N SER A 30 8.44 8.18 -3.05
CA SER A 30 9.31 9.14 -3.71
C SER A 30 9.96 8.56 -4.97
N ARG A 31 10.45 7.32 -4.91
CA ARG A 31 10.99 6.65 -6.10
C ARG A 31 9.94 6.41 -7.18
N LEU A 32 8.70 6.11 -6.77
CA LEU A 32 7.60 5.92 -7.71
C LEU A 32 7.25 7.23 -8.43
N GLU A 33 7.30 8.35 -7.72
CA GLU A 33 7.21 9.70 -8.29
C GLU A 33 8.36 9.98 -9.27
N ASP A 34 9.61 9.68 -8.90
CA ASP A 34 10.77 9.84 -9.78
C ASP A 34 10.66 9.01 -11.08
N CYS A 35 10.15 7.77 -10.99
CA CYS A 35 9.97 6.89 -12.14
C CYS A 35 8.80 7.28 -13.06
N SER A 36 7.77 7.91 -12.51
CA SER A 36 6.54 8.24 -13.23
C SER A 36 6.52 9.68 -13.75
N GLY A 37 7.29 10.58 -13.14
CA GLY A 37 7.19 12.02 -13.36
C GLY A 37 5.87 12.63 -12.88
N THR A 38 5.00 11.85 -12.22
CA THR A 38 3.72 12.30 -11.68
C THR A 38 3.83 12.50 -10.18
N SER A 39 3.48 13.69 -9.72
CA SER A 39 3.50 14.00 -8.29
C SER A 39 2.47 13.18 -7.51
N LEU A 40 2.79 12.79 -6.27
CA LEU A 40 1.83 12.11 -5.39
C LEU A 40 0.55 12.94 -5.14
N GLU A 41 0.65 14.26 -5.19
CA GLU A 41 -0.49 15.19 -5.16
C GLU A 41 -1.43 14.96 -6.34
N GLU A 42 -0.88 14.80 -7.55
CA GLU A 42 -1.63 14.54 -8.77
C GLU A 42 -2.22 13.12 -8.81
N VAL A 43 -1.51 12.15 -8.23
CA VAL A 43 -2.04 10.80 -7.98
C VAL A 43 -3.24 10.86 -7.05
N ALA A 44 -3.15 11.64 -5.96
CA ALA A 44 -4.27 11.83 -5.04
C ALA A 44 -5.47 12.46 -5.75
N LEU A 45 -5.26 13.49 -6.57
CA LEU A 45 -6.33 14.14 -7.33
C LEU A 45 -7.00 13.19 -8.33
N THR A 46 -6.21 12.38 -9.04
CA THR A 46 -6.71 11.38 -10.00
C THR A 46 -7.53 10.28 -9.30
N ALA A 47 -7.22 10.02 -8.03
CA ALA A 47 -7.95 9.10 -7.17
C ALA A 47 -9.20 9.72 -6.51
N GLY A 48 -9.52 11.00 -6.79
CA GLY A 48 -10.63 11.72 -6.15
C GLY A 48 -10.35 12.10 -4.69
N LEU A 49 -9.08 12.14 -4.29
CA LEU A 49 -8.64 12.51 -2.96
C LEU A 49 -8.14 13.96 -2.96
N PRO A 50 -8.17 14.66 -1.81
CA PRO A 50 -7.58 15.98 -1.73
C PRO A 50 -6.06 15.90 -1.92
N ALA A 51 -5.47 16.88 -2.63
CA ALA A 51 -4.04 16.90 -2.95
C ALA A 51 -3.13 16.81 -1.71
N ASN A 52 -3.58 17.32 -0.55
CA ASN A 52 -2.84 17.23 0.70
C ASN A 52 -2.57 15.78 1.16
N ARG A 53 -3.30 14.79 0.64
CA ARG A 53 -3.05 13.38 0.90
C ARG A 53 -1.71 12.93 0.33
N GLY A 54 -1.33 13.40 -0.85
CA GLY A 54 -0.02 13.14 -1.44
C GLY A 54 1.13 13.57 -0.52
N GLN A 55 1.04 14.79 0.01
CA GLN A 55 2.02 15.31 0.97
C GLN A 55 2.05 14.49 2.27
N LEU A 56 0.88 14.08 2.77
CA LEU A 56 0.78 13.26 3.98
C LEU A 56 1.47 11.89 3.80
N TRP A 57 1.32 11.26 2.64
CA TRP A 57 2.02 9.99 2.35
C TRP A 57 3.54 10.20 2.28
N ARG A 58 3.98 11.32 1.68
CA ARG A 58 5.41 11.67 1.58
C ARG A 58 6.07 11.84 2.94
N VAL A 59 5.37 12.40 3.93
CA VAL A 59 5.87 12.53 5.32
C VAL A 59 5.69 11.27 6.17
N GLY A 60 5.28 10.15 5.56
CA GLY A 60 5.15 8.85 6.23
C GLY A 60 3.84 8.65 6.99
N ARG A 61 2.82 9.48 6.76
CA ARG A 61 1.49 9.19 7.31
C ARG A 61 0.91 7.98 6.58
N PRO A 62 0.45 6.94 7.30
CA PRO A 62 -0.09 5.75 6.66
C PRO A 62 -1.36 6.07 5.85
N PRO A 63 -1.44 5.69 4.57
CA PRO A 63 -2.68 5.71 3.81
C PRO A 63 -3.72 4.76 4.41
N SER A 64 -4.99 5.16 4.31
CA SER A 64 -6.15 4.28 4.44
C SER A 64 -6.21 3.25 3.31
N GLU A 65 -7.04 2.22 3.46
CA GLU A 65 -7.19 1.16 2.45
C GLU A 65 -7.61 1.69 1.07
N CYS A 66 -8.49 2.71 1.03
CA CYS A 66 -8.90 3.36 -0.21
C CYS A 66 -7.75 4.11 -0.88
N GLU A 67 -6.94 4.84 -0.09
CA GLU A 67 -5.76 5.56 -0.57
C GLU A 67 -4.68 4.58 -1.06
N LEU A 68 -4.48 3.46 -0.36
CA LEU A 68 -3.53 2.42 -0.76
C LEU A 68 -3.92 1.77 -2.08
N ARG A 69 -5.22 1.49 -2.29
CA ARG A 69 -5.70 0.98 -3.59
C ARG A 69 -5.43 1.94 -4.73
N ALA A 70 -5.56 3.24 -4.51
CA ALA A 70 -5.23 4.25 -5.52
C ALA A 70 -3.73 4.26 -5.87
N ILE A 71 -2.88 4.25 -4.84
CA ILE A 71 -1.41 4.18 -5.00
C ILE A 71 -1.01 2.93 -5.78
N VAL A 72 -1.58 1.76 -5.44
CA VAL A 72 -1.28 0.50 -6.15
C VAL A 72 -1.76 0.54 -7.59
N ARG A 73 -2.97 1.06 -7.87
CA ARG A 73 -3.46 1.24 -9.24
C ARG A 73 -2.54 2.13 -10.06
N PHE A 74 -2.09 3.23 -9.47
CA PHE A 74 -1.12 4.12 -10.10
C PHE A 74 0.21 3.40 -10.37
N ALA A 75 0.75 2.70 -9.38
CA ALA A 75 1.99 1.92 -9.54
C ALA A 75 1.90 0.85 -10.64
N CYS A 76 0.72 0.24 -10.86
CA CYS A 76 0.47 -0.68 -11.98
C CYS A 76 0.49 -0.01 -13.36
N SER A 77 0.23 1.31 -13.42
CA SER A 77 0.28 2.08 -14.68
C SER A 77 1.68 2.58 -15.04
N VAL A 78 2.62 2.54 -14.10
CA VAL A 78 4.00 2.99 -14.27
C VAL A 78 4.87 1.77 -14.58
N PRO A 79 5.66 1.76 -15.67
CA PRO A 79 6.63 0.70 -15.94
C PRO A 79 7.58 0.51 -14.75
N GLY A 80 7.56 -0.69 -14.14
CA GLY A 80 8.34 -0.99 -12.93
C GLY A 80 7.82 -0.38 -11.63
N GLY A 81 6.69 0.35 -11.63
CA GLY A 81 6.17 1.05 -10.46
C GLY A 81 5.75 0.12 -9.32
N VAL A 82 5.12 -1.02 -9.63
CA VAL A 82 4.79 -2.04 -8.62
C VAL A 82 6.06 -2.61 -7.97
N ALA A 83 7.12 -2.80 -8.77
CA ALA A 83 8.40 -3.28 -8.25
C ALA A 83 9.02 -2.24 -7.31
N VAL A 84 9.01 -0.96 -7.67
CA VAL A 84 9.48 0.14 -6.80
C VAL A 84 8.68 0.23 -5.48
N LEU A 85 7.37 0.01 -5.55
CA LEU A 85 6.49 0.11 -4.38
C LEU A 85 6.63 -1.09 -3.43
N LEU A 86 6.73 -2.31 -3.97
CA LEU A 86 6.68 -3.55 -3.19
C LEU A 86 8.04 -4.16 -2.89
N LEU A 87 9.01 -4.02 -3.79
CA LEU A 87 10.33 -4.59 -3.59
C LEU A 87 11.14 -3.70 -2.66
N ASP A 88 11.72 -4.34 -1.66
CA ASP A 88 12.67 -3.69 -0.80
C ASP A 88 13.98 -3.48 -1.57
N ALA A 89 14.56 -2.28 -1.52
CA ALA A 89 15.89 -2.05 -2.08
C ALA A 89 16.95 -2.92 -1.39
N ALA A 90 16.70 -3.36 -0.16
CA ALA A 90 17.52 -4.27 0.62
C ALA A 90 17.21 -5.76 0.36
N HIS A 91 16.24 -6.09 -0.48
CA HIS A 91 16.05 -7.44 -1.01
C HIS A 91 16.04 -7.40 -2.54
N PRO A 92 17.24 -7.32 -3.16
CA PRO A 92 17.37 -7.61 -4.57
C PRO A 92 16.83 -9.02 -4.79
N TRP A 93 15.72 -9.15 -5.52
CA TRP A 93 15.39 -10.42 -6.12
C TRP A 93 16.58 -10.81 -6.99
N PRO A 94 17.11 -12.04 -6.89
CA PRO A 94 18.13 -12.48 -7.82
C PRO A 94 17.49 -12.51 -9.20
N VAL A 95 17.80 -11.49 -10.01
CA VAL A 95 17.58 -11.55 -11.45
C VAL A 95 18.52 -12.66 -11.93
N ARG A 96 17.95 -13.83 -12.22
CA ARG A 96 18.70 -14.87 -12.92
C ARG A 96 18.84 -14.38 -14.36
N GLU A 97 20.05 -13.98 -14.71
CA GLU A 97 20.54 -13.89 -16.10
C GLU A 97 20.58 -15.29 -16.74
#